data_AF-A0A2E0QJ01-F1
#
_entry.id   AF-A0A2E0QJ01-F1
#
_cell.length_a   1.000
_cell.length_b   1.000
_cell.length_c   1.000
_cell.angle_alpha   90.00
_cell.angle_beta   90.00
_cell.angle_gamma   90.00
#
_symmetry.space_group_name_H-M   'P 1'
#
loop_
_entity.id
_entity.type
_entity.pdbx_description
1 polymer ?
#
loop_
_entity_poly.entity_id
_entity_poly.type
_entity_poly.pdbx_seq_one_letter_code
_entity_poly.pdbx_strand_id
1 'polypeptide(L)'
;MVAVFGTTGVQTKIHQYTIDALKSTKRIVKGVPVGVGFGISTEKDVKKYVSVGADAVIVGSANIKIMENTPKSKLEDKIFLFTKKLKMQTK
;
A
#
# COMPACT_ATOMS: atom_id res chain seq x y z
N MET A 1 -12.30 19.91 12.35
CA MET A 1 -11.57 18.63 12.24
C MET A 1 -11.35 18.35 10.77
N VAL A 2 -10.10 18.37 10.30
CA VAL A 2 -9.78 18.04 8.90
C VAL A 2 -9.71 16.51 8.78
N ALA A 3 -10.34 15.95 7.75
CA ALA A 3 -10.46 14.52 7.53
C ALA A 3 -9.07 13.85 7.39
N VAL A 4 -8.52 13.35 8.49
CA VAL A 4 -7.32 12.48 8.50
C VAL A 4 -7.61 11.12 7.83
N PHE A 5 -8.88 10.84 7.54
CA PHE A 5 -9.37 9.59 6.96
C PHE A 5 -9.24 9.52 5.43
N GLY A 6 -8.88 10.63 4.76
CA GLY A 6 -8.72 10.71 3.31
C GLY A 6 -7.33 11.17 2.84
N THR A 7 -6.38 11.38 3.75
CA THR A 7 -5.05 11.90 3.40
C THR A 7 -4.05 10.77 3.14
N THR A 8 -3.47 10.77 1.94
CA THR A 8 -2.37 9.88 1.56
C THR A 8 -1.13 10.22 2.41
N GLY A 9 -0.87 9.43 3.45
CA GLY A 9 0.28 9.59 4.33
C GLY A 9 0.78 8.24 4.84
N VAL A 10 2.03 8.20 5.32
CA VAL A 10 2.64 7.01 5.94
C VAL A 10 1.99 6.77 7.31
N GLN A 11 0.76 6.27 7.35
CA GLN A 11 0.12 5.84 8.59
C GLN A 11 0.60 4.42 8.93
N THR A 12 1.26 4.29 10.08
CA THR A 12 1.92 3.06 10.57
C THR A 12 0.99 1.98 11.09
N LYS A 13 -0.34 2.16 11.00
CA LYS A 13 -1.32 1.17 11.47
C LYS A 13 -2.21 0.75 10.31
N ILE A 14 -2.16 -0.54 9.98
CA ILE A 14 -3.18 -1.21 9.19
C ILE A 14 -4.49 -1.06 9.95
N HIS A 15 -5.36 -0.18 9.47
CA HIS A 15 -6.67 0.00 10.08
C HIS A 15 -7.53 -1.21 9.78
N GLN A 16 -8.10 -1.80 10.83
CA GLN A 16 -9.05 -2.90 10.72
C GLN A 16 -10.24 -2.51 9.81
N TYR A 17 -10.61 -1.24 9.84
CA TYR A 17 -11.54 -0.61 8.90
C TYR A 17 -11.18 -0.83 7.41
N THR A 18 -9.91 -0.73 7.01
CA THR A 18 -9.51 -0.94 5.61
C THR A 18 -9.72 -2.39 5.19
N ILE A 19 -9.50 -3.34 6.11
CA ILE A 19 -9.77 -4.76 5.89
C ILE A 19 -11.27 -5.01 5.77
N ASP A 20 -12.07 -4.41 6.65
CA ASP A 20 -13.53 -4.56 6.65
C ASP A 20 -14.18 -3.90 5.44
N ALA A 21 -13.68 -2.73 5.03
CA ALA A 21 -14.08 -2.04 3.81
C ALA A 21 -13.71 -2.85 2.56
N LEU A 22 -12.50 -3.43 2.51
CA LEU A 22 -12.09 -4.31 1.42
C LEU A 22 -13.02 -5.52 1.30
N LYS A 23 -13.29 -6.22 2.41
CA LYS A 23 -14.21 -7.37 2.43
C LYS A 23 -15.63 -6.99 2.01
N SER A 24 -16.14 -5.89 2.54
CA SER A 24 -17.49 -5.40 2.21
C SER A 24 -17.60 -5.03 0.74
N THR A 25 -16.60 -4.32 0.22
CA THR A 25 -16.51 -3.94 -1.19
C THR A 25 -16.46 -5.16 -2.07
N LYS A 26 -15.54 -6.12 -1.83
CA LYS A 26 -15.44 -7.36 -2.61
C LYS A 26 -16.72 -8.19 -2.63
N ARG A 27 -17.51 -8.15 -1.54
CA ARG A 27 -18.81 -8.84 -1.48
C ARG A 27 -19.87 -8.16 -2.38
N ILE A 28 -19.80 -6.84 -2.51
CA ILE A 28 -20.76 -6.04 -3.27
C ILE A 28 -20.40 -6.02 -4.77
N VAL A 29 -19.13 -5.75 -5.10
CA VAL A 29 -18.67 -5.73 -6.49
C VAL A 29 -18.17 -7.11 -6.90
N LYS A 30 -18.96 -7.80 -7.72
CA LYS A 30 -18.55 -9.02 -8.40
C LYS A 30 -17.89 -8.67 -9.73
N GLY A 31 -16.64 -9.06 -9.92
CA GLY A 31 -15.91 -8.93 -11.20
C GLY A 31 -15.08 -7.65 -11.37
N VAL A 32 -15.03 -6.77 -10.36
CA VAL A 32 -14.17 -5.56 -10.39
C VAL A 32 -12.97 -5.78 -9.46
N PRO A 33 -11.72 -5.65 -9.94
CA PRO A 33 -10.53 -5.72 -9.09
C PRO A 33 -10.54 -4.62 -8.04
N VAL A 34 -10.32 -4.97 -6.77
CA VAL A 34 -10.28 -4.01 -5.66
C VAL A 34 -8.85 -3.81 -5.18
N GLY A 35 -8.35 -2.57 -5.28
CA GLY A 35 -7.03 -2.16 -4.81
C GLY A 35 -7.06 -1.46 -3.45
N VAL A 36 -5.98 -1.59 -2.67
CA VAL A 36 -5.81 -0.88 -1.39
C VAL A 36 -4.58 0.03 -1.45
N GLY A 37 -4.69 1.28 -0.99
CA GLY A 37 -3.62 2.28 -1.09
C GLY A 37 -3.31 3.12 0.15
N PHE A 38 -3.96 2.87 1.28
CA PHE A 38 -3.80 3.68 2.50
C PHE A 38 -2.80 3.04 3.48
N GLY A 39 -1.67 3.71 3.73
CA GLY A 39 -0.73 3.34 4.80
C GLY A 39 0.21 2.17 4.49
N ILE A 40 0.29 1.73 3.23
CA ILE A 40 1.16 0.60 2.86
C ILE A 40 2.59 1.10 2.75
N SER A 41 3.46 0.57 3.61
CA SER A 41 4.86 0.98 3.66
C SER A 41 5.84 -0.18 3.87
N THR A 42 5.34 -1.35 4.32
CA THR A 42 6.15 -2.53 4.56
C THR A 42 5.66 -3.74 3.79
N GLU A 43 6.56 -4.70 3.59
CA GLU A 43 6.29 -6.02 3.02
C GLU A 43 5.18 -6.78 3.78
N LYS A 44 5.14 -6.62 5.11
CA LYS A 44 4.13 -7.24 5.96
C LYS A 44 2.73 -6.67 5.69
N ASP A 45 2.64 -5.37 5.43
CA ASP A 45 1.37 -4.72 5.08
C ASP A 45 0.85 -5.29 3.76
N VAL A 46 1.70 -5.33 2.73
CA VAL A 46 1.36 -5.91 1.42
C VAL A 46 0.84 -7.33 1.58
N LYS A 47 1.59 -8.20 2.27
CA LYS A 47 1.21 -9.61 2.46
C LYS A 47 -0.13 -9.74 3.16
N LYS A 48 -0.42 -8.89 4.15
CA LYS A 48 -1.69 -8.91 4.87
C LYS A 48 -2.85 -8.48 3.97
N TYR A 49 -2.71 -7.42 3.18
CA TYR A 49 -3.77 -6.99 2.26
C TYR A 49 -4.03 -8.01 1.14
N VAL A 50 -2.97 -8.58 0.57
CA VAL A 50 -3.09 -9.66 -0.43
C VAL A 50 -3.79 -10.89 0.17
N SER A 51 -3.42 -11.29 1.41
CA SER A 51 -4.05 -12.41 2.11
C SER A 51 -5.53 -12.18 2.46
N VAL A 52 -5.94 -10.91 2.63
CA VAL A 52 -7.35 -10.53 2.82
C VAL A 52 -8.12 -10.55 1.49
N GLY A 53 -7.42 -10.62 0.36
CA GLY A 53 -8.00 -10.65 -0.97
C GLY A 53 -7.98 -9.31 -1.67
N ALA A 54 -7.01 -8.42 -1.41
CA ALA A 54 -6.78 -7.28 -2.28
C ALA A 54 -6.23 -7.76 -3.63
N ASP A 55 -6.79 -7.28 -4.74
CA ASP A 55 -6.31 -7.60 -6.08
C ASP A 55 -5.14 -6.70 -6.50
N ALA A 56 -5.05 -5.52 -5.89
CA ALA A 56 -3.94 -4.58 -6.09
C ALA A 56 -3.55 -3.86 -4.79
N VAL A 57 -2.30 -3.41 -4.74
CA VAL A 57 -1.73 -2.66 -3.62
C VAL A 57 -1.02 -1.43 -4.18
N ILE A 58 -1.36 -0.25 -3.64
CA ILE A 58 -0.86 1.05 -4.09
C ILE A 58 0.06 1.62 -3.00
N VAL A 59 1.27 2.00 -3.39
CA VAL A 59 2.31 2.50 -2.48
C VAL A 59 2.80 3.86 -2.96
N GLY A 60 2.25 4.93 -2.38
CA GLY A 60 2.63 6.30 -2.70
C GLY A 60 3.64 6.87 -1.71
N SER A 61 3.20 7.15 -0.49
CA SER A 61 3.98 7.90 0.50
C SER A 61 5.32 7.25 0.86
N ALA A 62 5.42 5.91 0.84
CA ALA A 62 6.69 5.24 1.09
C ALA A 62 7.70 5.45 -0.05
N ASN A 63 7.25 5.49 -1.31
CA ASN A 63 8.11 5.79 -2.45
C ASN A 63 8.60 7.25 -2.41
N ILE A 64 7.70 8.20 -2.11
CA ILE A 64 8.07 9.62 -1.96
C ILE A 64 9.10 9.77 -0.83
N LYS A 65 8.89 9.09 0.31
CA LYS A 65 9.85 9.13 1.43
C LYS A 65 11.22 8.56 1.06
N ILE A 66 11.28 7.55 0.20
CA ILE A 66 12.56 7.04 -0.33
C ILE A 66 13.21 8.08 -1.24
N MET A 67 12.42 8.76 -2.09
CA MET A 67 12.90 9.84 -2.96
C MET A 67 13.50 11.01 -2.17
N GLU A 68 12.83 11.45 -1.11
CA GLU A 68 13.29 12.54 -0.26
C GLU A 68 14.59 12.22 0.49
N ASN A 69 14.77 10.96 0.90
CA ASN A 69 15.91 10.53 1.73
C ASN A 69 17.06 9.89 0.92
N THR A 70 17.07 10.02 -0.41
CA THR A 70 18.06 9.35 -1.27
C THR A 70 18.69 10.32 -2.26
N PRO A 71 20.04 10.34 -2.37
CA PRO A 71 20.71 11.10 -3.40
C PRO A 71 20.26 10.66 -4.80
N LYS A 72 20.14 11.59 -5.74
CA LYS A 72 19.70 11.32 -7.12
C LYS A 72 20.46 10.17 -7.79
N SER A 73 21.76 10.02 -7.51
CA SER A 73 22.62 8.95 -8.05
C SER A 73 22.27 7.55 -7.60
N LYS A 74 21.56 7.38 -6.48
CA LYS A 74 21.16 6.07 -5.92
C LYS A 74 19.64 5.89 -5.89
N LEU A 75 18.91 6.82 -6.49
CA LEU A 75 17.46 6.89 -6.36
C LEU A 75 16.78 5.74 -7.09
N GLU A 76 17.18 5.49 -8.33
CA GLU A 76 16.65 4.42 -9.17
C GLU A 76 16.88 3.05 -8.52
N ASP A 77 18.09 2.77 -8.07
CA ASP A 77 18.43 1.53 -7.36
C ASP A 77 17.58 1.31 -6.10
N LYS A 78 17.42 2.35 -5.28
CA LYS A 78 16.61 2.22 -4.06
C LYS A 78 15.14 2.01 -4.35
N ILE A 79 14.56 2.74 -5.31
CA ILE A 79 13.17 2.56 -5.72
C ILE A 79 12.99 1.15 -6.30
N PHE A 80 13.92 0.69 -7.14
CA PHE A 80 13.88 -0.64 -7.72
C PHE A 80 13.92 -1.72 -6.63
N LEU A 81 14.87 -1.63 -5.68
CA LEU A 81 14.98 -2.58 -4.57
C LEU A 81 13.72 -2.59 -3.70
N PHE A 82 13.17 -1.41 -3.39
CA PHE A 82 11.95 -1.31 -2.60
C PHE A 82 10.74 -1.90 -3.32
N THR A 83 10.53 -1.54 -4.59
CA THR A 83 9.41 -2.04 -5.40
C THR A 83 9.53 -3.54 -5.63
N LYS A 84 10.74 -4.06 -5.87
CA LYS A 84 11.02 -5.49 -6.02
C LYS A 84 10.65 -6.28 -4.75
N LYS A 85 11.06 -5.78 -3.58
CA LYS A 85 10.69 -6.38 -2.28
C LYS A 85 9.18 -6.45 -2.08
N LEU A 86 8.47 -5.35 -2.36
CA LEU A 86 7.01 -5.33 -2.25
C LEU A 86 6.35 -6.28 -3.26
N LYS A 87 6.84 -6.33 -4.50
CA LYS A 87 6.30 -7.21 -5.54
C LYS A 87 6.44 -8.69 -5.18
N MET A 88 7.52 -9.09 -4.51
CA MET A 88 7.70 -10.46 -4.03
C MET A 88 6.62 -10.90 -3.02
N GLN A 89 5.98 -9.97 -2.32
CA GLN A 89 4.91 -10.26 -1.36
C GLN A 89 3.51 -10.29 -2.00
N THR A 90 3.41 -10.07 -3.31
CA THR A 90 2.15 -10.15 -4.08
C THR A 90 1.99 -11.47 -4.83
N LYS A 91 2.94 -12.40 -4.69
CA LYS A 91 2.91 -13.74 -5.26
C LYS A 91 2.30 -14.75 -4.28
#